data_AF-Q8BV62-F1
#
_entry.id   AF-Q8BV62-F1
#
_cell.length_a   1.000
_cell.length_b   1.000
_cell.length_c   1.000
_cell.angle_alpha   90.00
_cell.angle_beta   90.00
_cell.angle_gamma   90.00
#
_symmetry.space_group_name_H-M   'P 1'
#
loop_
_entity.id
_entity.type
_entity.pdbx_description
1 polymer ?
#
loop_
_entity_poly.entity_id
_entity_poly.type
_entity_poly.pdbx_seq_one_letter_code
_entity_poly.pdbx_strand_id
1 'polypeptide(L)'
;EAGAYDGVLYENKVAVRDRVAFACKFLGDAQLNKYIEKLTNEMKEAGNLEGILLTGLTKDGVDLMESYVDRTGDVQTASYCMLQGSPLDVLKDERVQYWIENYRNLLDAWRFWHKRAEFDIHRSKLDPSSKPLAQVFVSCNFCGKSISYSCSSVPHQGRGFSQYGVSGSPTKSKVTSCPGCRKPLPRCALCLINMGTPVSSCPGGSKSDEKVDLSKDKKLAQFNNWFTWCHNCRHGGHAGHMLSWFRDHAECPVSACTCKCMQLDTTGNLVPAETVQP
;
A
#
# COMPACT_ATOMS: atom_id res chain seq x y z
N GLU A 1 -48.05 -28.89 -19.28
CA GLU A 1 -48.10 -29.51 -17.95
C GLU A 1 -47.48 -28.55 -16.94
N ALA A 2 -48.25 -28.09 -15.96
CA ALA A 2 -47.71 -27.32 -14.83
C ALA A 2 -47.30 -28.32 -13.74
N GLY A 3 -46.07 -28.21 -13.22
CA GLY A 3 -45.62 -29.00 -12.05
C GLY A 3 -44.80 -30.27 -12.32
N ALA A 4 -44.48 -30.60 -13.57
CA ALA A 4 -43.73 -31.84 -13.88
C ALA A 4 -42.30 -31.86 -13.30
N TYR A 5 -41.71 -30.69 -13.06
CA TYR A 5 -40.30 -30.55 -12.66
C TYR A 5 -40.11 -29.90 -11.28
N ASP A 6 -41.20 -29.58 -10.57
CA ASP A 6 -41.16 -28.82 -9.32
C ASP A 6 -40.34 -29.55 -8.23
N GLY A 7 -40.36 -30.88 -8.23
CA GLY A 7 -39.59 -31.70 -7.30
C GLY A 7 -38.08 -31.51 -7.39
N VAL A 8 -37.55 -31.08 -8.53
CA VAL A 8 -36.12 -30.75 -8.71
C VAL A 8 -35.88 -29.25 -8.57
N LEU A 9 -36.75 -28.43 -9.18
CA LEU A 9 -36.61 -26.97 -9.22
C LEU A 9 -36.69 -26.31 -7.84
N TYR A 10 -37.44 -26.89 -6.91
CA TYR A 10 -37.65 -26.35 -5.57
C TYR A 10 -37.02 -27.20 -4.45
N GLU A 11 -36.14 -28.14 -4.81
CA GLU A 11 -35.44 -28.94 -3.81
C GLU A 11 -34.24 -28.17 -3.22
N ASN A 12 -34.35 -27.77 -1.95
CA ASN A 12 -33.32 -26.99 -1.24
C ASN A 12 -31.98 -27.72 -1.07
N LYS A 13 -31.94 -29.05 -1.25
CA LYS A 13 -30.70 -29.84 -1.19
C LYS A 13 -29.91 -29.80 -2.50
N VAL A 14 -30.51 -29.34 -3.59
CA VAL A 14 -29.85 -29.18 -4.89
C VAL A 14 -29.28 -27.77 -4.96
N ALA A 15 -28.00 -27.66 -5.32
CA ALA A 15 -27.31 -26.38 -5.47
C ALA A 15 -28.08 -25.45 -6.44
N VAL A 16 -28.11 -24.14 -6.16
CA VAL A 16 -28.82 -23.15 -6.97
C VAL A 16 -28.37 -23.24 -8.43
N ARG A 17 -27.06 -23.36 -8.66
CA ARG A 17 -26.49 -23.51 -10.01
C ARG A 17 -27.08 -24.69 -10.77
N ASP A 18 -27.24 -25.84 -10.11
CA ASP A 18 -27.73 -27.05 -10.76
C ASP A 18 -29.23 -26.96 -11.03
N ARG A 19 -30.00 -26.32 -10.13
CA ARG A 19 -31.41 -26.01 -10.37
C ARG A 19 -31.60 -25.04 -11.53
N VAL A 20 -30.75 -24.01 -11.63
CA VAL A 20 -30.75 -23.06 -12.77
C VAL A 20 -30.38 -23.77 -14.07
N ALA A 21 -29.35 -24.61 -14.07
CA ALA A 21 -28.97 -25.39 -15.25
C ALA A 21 -30.08 -26.35 -15.70
N PHE A 22 -30.76 -27.01 -14.74
CA PHE A 22 -31.92 -27.84 -15.01
C PHE A 22 -33.07 -27.01 -15.61
N ALA A 23 -33.38 -25.86 -15.03
CA ALA A 23 -34.40 -24.95 -15.53
C ALA A 23 -34.12 -24.52 -16.98
N CYS A 24 -32.89 -24.11 -17.29
CA CYS A 24 -32.49 -23.72 -18.65
C CYS A 24 -32.60 -24.86 -19.67
N LYS A 25 -32.52 -26.12 -19.23
CA LYS A 25 -32.60 -27.29 -20.12
C LYS A 25 -34.03 -27.76 -20.36
N PHE A 26 -34.90 -27.64 -19.36
CA PHE A 26 -36.21 -28.32 -19.36
C PHE A 26 -37.42 -27.39 -19.31
N LEU A 27 -37.27 -26.12 -18.92
CA LEU A 27 -38.36 -25.14 -18.95
C LEU A 27 -38.40 -24.41 -20.29
N GLY A 28 -39.61 -24.10 -20.76
CA GLY A 28 -39.79 -23.15 -21.87
C GLY A 28 -39.60 -21.70 -21.42
N ASP A 29 -39.32 -20.80 -22.35
CA ASP A 29 -38.92 -19.39 -22.10
C ASP A 29 -39.81 -18.65 -21.08
N ALA A 30 -41.13 -18.77 -21.21
CA ALA A 30 -42.07 -18.09 -20.31
C ALA A 30 -42.04 -18.66 -18.88
N GLN A 31 -41.80 -19.96 -18.73
CA GLN A 31 -41.66 -20.61 -17.43
C GLN A 31 -40.29 -20.32 -16.83
N LEU A 32 -39.24 -20.34 -17.65
CA LEU A 32 -37.88 -20.04 -17.24
C LEU A 32 -37.78 -18.62 -16.66
N ASN A 33 -38.32 -17.61 -17.35
CA ASN A 33 -38.32 -16.23 -16.86
C ASN A 33 -39.00 -16.12 -15.49
N LYS A 34 -40.19 -16.71 -15.33
CA LYS A 34 -40.92 -16.72 -14.04
C LYS A 34 -40.14 -17.43 -12.94
N TYR A 35 -39.48 -18.54 -13.27
CA TYR A 35 -38.68 -19.31 -12.33
C TYR A 35 -37.45 -18.53 -11.88
N ILE A 36 -36.70 -17.93 -12.80
CA ILE A 36 -35.49 -17.15 -12.49
C ILE A 36 -35.85 -15.92 -11.65
N GLU A 37 -36.92 -15.20 -11.99
CA GLU A 37 -37.38 -14.05 -11.21
C GLU A 37 -37.76 -14.46 -9.77
N LYS A 38 -38.54 -15.53 -9.62
CA LYS A 38 -38.91 -16.08 -8.31
C LYS A 38 -37.68 -16.49 -7.50
N LEU A 39 -36.79 -17.28 -8.09
CA LEU A 39 -35.59 -17.77 -7.43
C LEU A 39 -34.66 -16.62 -7.03
N THR A 40 -34.55 -15.58 -7.87
CA THR A 40 -33.74 -14.40 -7.57
C THR A 40 -34.25 -13.68 -6.33
N ASN A 41 -35.57 -13.45 -6.24
CA ASN A 41 -36.17 -12.82 -5.06
C ASN A 41 -35.99 -13.68 -3.80
N GLU A 42 -36.18 -15.00 -3.90
CA GLU A 42 -35.94 -15.91 -2.77
C GLU A 42 -34.48 -15.87 -2.30
N MET A 43 -33.51 -15.82 -3.21
CA MET A 43 -32.10 -15.71 -2.84
C MET A 43 -31.78 -14.36 -2.20
N LYS A 44 -32.33 -13.25 -2.74
CA LYS A 44 -32.21 -11.89 -2.18
C LYS A 44 -32.73 -11.86 -0.75
N GLU A 45 -33.98 -12.26 -0.52
CA GLU A 45 -34.61 -12.28 0.81
C GLU A 45 -33.87 -13.16 1.82
N ALA A 46 -33.36 -14.31 1.37
CA ALA A 46 -32.58 -15.21 2.22
C ALA A 46 -31.16 -14.69 2.51
N GLY A 47 -30.65 -13.71 1.76
CA GLY A 47 -29.25 -13.33 1.79
C GLY A 47 -28.33 -14.50 1.41
N ASN A 48 -28.73 -15.34 0.47
CA ASN A 48 -27.95 -16.52 0.06
C ASN A 48 -26.98 -16.15 -1.07
N LEU A 49 -25.67 -16.17 -0.79
CA LEU A 49 -24.64 -15.78 -1.74
C LEU A 49 -24.57 -16.64 -3.03
N GLU A 50 -25.18 -17.83 -3.07
CA GLU A 50 -25.37 -18.54 -4.34
C GLU A 50 -26.20 -17.74 -5.35
N GLY A 51 -27.04 -16.81 -4.85
CA GLY A 51 -27.81 -15.85 -5.64
C GLY A 51 -26.97 -14.88 -6.46
N ILE A 52 -25.66 -14.75 -6.20
CA ILE A 52 -24.74 -13.95 -7.04
C ILE A 52 -24.76 -14.46 -8.49
N LEU A 53 -25.02 -15.76 -8.71
CA LEU A 53 -25.21 -16.32 -10.04
C LEU A 53 -26.35 -15.62 -10.83
N LEU A 54 -27.39 -15.17 -10.12
CA LEU A 54 -28.61 -14.61 -10.68
C LEU A 54 -28.56 -13.08 -10.74
N THR A 55 -28.07 -12.46 -9.67
CA THR A 55 -28.02 -10.99 -9.55
C THR A 55 -26.75 -10.38 -10.15
N GLY A 56 -25.69 -11.19 -10.28
CA GLY A 56 -24.33 -10.67 -10.42
C GLY A 56 -23.92 -9.79 -9.24
N LEU A 57 -22.77 -9.12 -9.37
CA LEU A 57 -22.36 -8.02 -8.48
C LEU A 57 -22.85 -6.68 -9.06
N THR A 58 -24.14 -6.63 -9.39
CA THR A 58 -24.86 -5.45 -9.89
C THR A 58 -25.64 -4.79 -8.75
N LYS A 59 -26.50 -3.81 -9.05
CA LYS A 59 -27.40 -3.22 -8.05
C LYS A 59 -28.30 -4.25 -7.37
N ASP A 60 -28.82 -5.24 -8.10
CA ASP A 60 -29.56 -6.36 -7.51
C ASP A 60 -28.69 -7.21 -6.58
N GLY A 61 -27.40 -7.32 -6.91
CA GLY A 61 -26.41 -8.00 -6.07
C GLY A 61 -26.13 -7.25 -4.78
N VAL A 62 -26.28 -5.92 -4.77
CA VAL A 62 -26.17 -5.12 -3.53
C VAL A 62 -27.32 -5.47 -2.59
N ASP A 63 -28.55 -5.57 -3.08
CA ASP A 63 -29.71 -5.95 -2.24
C ASP A 63 -29.56 -7.36 -1.66
N LEU A 64 -29.03 -8.31 -2.45
CA LEU A 64 -28.68 -9.65 -1.98
C LEU A 64 -27.63 -9.58 -0.85
N MET A 65 -26.59 -8.78 -1.06
CA MET A 65 -25.49 -8.64 -0.11
C MET A 65 -25.93 -7.91 1.17
N GLU A 66 -26.84 -6.94 1.08
CA GLU A 66 -27.43 -6.27 2.24
C GLU A 66 -28.16 -7.28 3.12
N SER A 67 -29.04 -8.10 2.54
CA SER A 67 -29.74 -9.16 3.29
C SER A 67 -28.78 -10.19 3.90
N TYR A 68 -27.66 -10.47 3.22
CA TYR A 68 -26.59 -11.31 3.77
C TYR A 68 -25.90 -10.66 4.97
N VAL A 69 -25.51 -9.39 4.86
CA VAL A 69 -24.84 -8.62 5.93
C VAL A 69 -25.77 -8.46 7.13
N ASP A 70 -27.04 -8.11 6.92
CA ASP A 70 -28.02 -7.91 8.01
C ASP A 70 -28.23 -9.17 8.85
N ARG A 71 -28.10 -10.35 8.22
CA ARG A 71 -28.27 -11.65 8.89
C ARG A 71 -27.00 -12.15 9.57
N THR A 72 -25.82 -11.84 9.02
CA THR A 72 -24.55 -12.46 9.44
C THR A 72 -23.60 -11.50 10.14
N GLY A 73 -23.71 -10.21 9.88
CA GLY A 73 -22.72 -9.19 10.25
C GLY A 73 -21.42 -9.30 9.46
N ASP A 74 -21.31 -10.17 8.45
CA ASP A 74 -20.07 -10.40 7.69
C ASP A 74 -19.82 -9.30 6.65
N VAL A 75 -19.37 -8.15 7.14
CA VAL A 75 -18.94 -7.02 6.32
C VAL A 75 -17.63 -7.30 5.58
N GLN A 76 -16.83 -8.29 6.00
CA GLN A 76 -15.58 -8.65 5.32
C GLN A 76 -15.87 -9.26 3.95
N THR A 77 -16.72 -10.29 3.91
CA THR A 77 -17.10 -10.96 2.66
C THR A 77 -17.78 -9.98 1.71
N ALA A 78 -18.74 -9.18 2.22
CA ALA A 78 -19.42 -8.17 1.43
C ALA A 78 -18.46 -7.14 0.83
N SER A 79 -17.57 -6.58 1.64
CA SER A 79 -16.58 -5.59 1.18
C SER A 79 -15.64 -6.16 0.14
N TYR A 80 -15.12 -7.36 0.35
CA TYR A 80 -14.14 -7.97 -0.56
C TYR A 80 -14.79 -8.36 -1.89
N CYS A 81 -15.97 -8.99 -1.88
CA CYS A 81 -16.70 -9.35 -3.09
C CYS A 81 -17.04 -8.12 -3.94
N MET A 82 -17.62 -7.08 -3.31
CA MET A 82 -17.99 -5.86 -4.02
C MET A 82 -16.76 -5.13 -4.57
N LEU A 83 -15.69 -5.02 -3.77
CA LEU A 83 -14.46 -4.37 -4.22
C LEU A 83 -13.80 -5.08 -5.39
N GLN A 84 -13.77 -6.41 -5.38
CA GLN A 84 -13.06 -7.18 -6.39
C GLN A 84 -13.82 -7.31 -7.70
N GLY A 85 -15.16 -7.42 -7.64
CA GLY A 85 -15.94 -7.89 -8.79
C GLY A 85 -17.04 -6.96 -9.28
N SER A 86 -17.35 -5.87 -8.58
CA SER A 86 -18.44 -4.97 -8.99
C SER A 86 -17.96 -3.84 -9.92
N PRO A 87 -18.82 -3.36 -10.83
CA PRO A 87 -18.58 -2.15 -11.62
C PRO A 87 -18.39 -0.89 -10.76
N LEU A 88 -17.74 0.14 -11.32
CA LEU A 88 -17.43 1.39 -10.60
C LEU A 88 -18.66 2.16 -10.10
N ASP A 89 -19.80 2.05 -10.77
CA ASP A 89 -21.06 2.67 -10.32
C ASP A 89 -21.67 1.94 -9.13
N VAL A 90 -21.59 0.60 -9.09
CA VAL A 90 -22.02 -0.22 -7.95
C VAL A 90 -21.12 0.01 -6.75
N LEU A 91 -19.81 0.14 -6.98
CA LEU A 91 -18.85 0.48 -5.94
C LEU A 91 -19.18 1.81 -5.23
N LYS A 92 -19.85 2.74 -5.90
CA LYS A 92 -20.24 4.04 -5.33
C LYS A 92 -21.55 3.99 -4.54
N ASP A 93 -22.25 2.85 -4.52
CA ASP A 93 -23.44 2.66 -3.70
C ASP A 93 -23.10 2.91 -2.21
N GLU A 94 -23.97 3.64 -1.52
CA GLU A 94 -23.75 4.06 -0.14
C GLU A 94 -23.64 2.86 0.81
N ARG A 95 -24.39 1.79 0.56
CA ARG A 95 -24.34 0.56 1.36
C ARG A 95 -23.00 -0.14 1.20
N VAL A 96 -22.51 -0.23 -0.05
CA VAL A 96 -21.20 -0.82 -0.35
C VAL A 96 -20.08 -0.03 0.31
N GLN A 97 -20.12 1.30 0.23
CA GLN A 97 -19.15 2.17 0.91
C GLN A 97 -19.22 2.00 2.43
N TYR A 98 -20.42 1.84 2.99
CA TYR A 98 -20.62 1.61 4.41
C TYR A 98 -19.99 0.28 4.87
N TRP A 99 -20.20 -0.82 4.14
CA TRP A 99 -19.56 -2.11 4.48
C TRP A 99 -18.03 -2.01 4.43
N ILE A 100 -17.49 -1.39 3.38
CA ILE A 100 -16.06 -1.17 3.21
C ILE A 100 -15.48 -0.41 4.39
N GLU A 101 -16.14 0.66 4.84
CA GLU A 101 -15.66 1.46 5.97
C GLU A 101 -15.75 0.69 7.30
N ASN A 102 -16.82 -0.05 7.52
CA ASN A 102 -16.95 -0.89 8.72
C ASN A 102 -15.89 -1.99 8.76
N TYR A 103 -15.58 -2.62 7.63
CA TYR A 103 -14.51 -3.60 7.57
C TYR A 103 -13.14 -2.98 7.87
N ARG A 104 -12.84 -1.78 7.35
CA ARG A 104 -11.60 -1.04 7.68
C ARG A 104 -11.52 -0.73 9.18
N ASN A 105 -12.60 -0.23 9.76
CA ASN A 105 -12.69 0.08 11.19
C ASN A 105 -12.49 -1.18 12.05
N LEU A 106 -13.05 -2.32 11.63
CA LEU A 106 -12.87 -3.60 12.30
C LEU A 106 -11.40 -4.05 12.29
N LEU A 107 -10.75 -3.96 11.13
CA LEU A 107 -9.32 -4.27 11.01
C LEU A 107 -8.45 -3.36 11.89
N ASP A 108 -8.77 -2.07 11.97
CA ASP A 108 -8.06 -1.13 12.85
C ASP A 108 -8.29 -1.45 14.33
N ALA A 109 -9.53 -1.74 14.72
CA ALA A 109 -9.88 -2.12 16.09
C ALA A 109 -9.15 -3.40 16.54
N TRP A 110 -8.99 -4.36 15.63
CA TRP A 110 -8.24 -5.59 15.85
C TRP A 110 -6.73 -5.44 15.67
N ARG A 111 -6.24 -4.23 15.35
CA ARG A 111 -4.82 -3.92 15.09
C ARG A 111 -4.24 -4.70 13.92
N PHE A 112 -5.07 -5.14 12.99
CA PHE A 112 -4.67 -5.75 11.72
C PHE A 112 -4.31 -4.69 10.67
N TRP A 113 -3.42 -3.76 11.04
CA TRP A 113 -3.04 -2.61 10.23
C TRP A 113 -2.44 -3.01 8.88
N HIS A 114 -1.64 -4.09 8.84
CA HIS A 114 -1.06 -4.59 7.59
C HIS A 114 -2.14 -5.09 6.62
N LYS A 115 -3.14 -5.81 7.11
CA LYS A 115 -4.27 -6.28 6.29
C LYS A 115 -5.15 -5.13 5.83
N ARG A 116 -5.38 -4.15 6.69
CA ARG A 116 -6.07 -2.92 6.32
C ARG A 116 -5.32 -2.15 5.22
N ALA A 117 -4.00 -2.03 5.33
CA ALA A 117 -3.17 -1.36 4.33
C ALA A 117 -3.17 -2.12 3.00
N GLU A 118 -3.07 -3.45 3.01
CA GLU A 118 -3.21 -4.29 1.80
C GLU A 118 -4.57 -4.07 1.12
N PHE A 119 -5.65 -4.03 1.91
CA PHE A 119 -7.00 -3.78 1.41
C PHE A 119 -7.16 -2.36 0.82
N ASP A 120 -6.64 -1.33 1.49
CA ASP A 120 -6.65 0.05 1.00
C ASP A 120 -5.86 0.21 -0.31
N ILE A 121 -4.68 -0.41 -0.42
CA ILE A 121 -3.87 -0.42 -1.65
C ILE A 121 -4.64 -1.07 -2.79
N HIS A 122 -5.35 -2.16 -2.51
CA HIS A 122 -6.18 -2.83 -3.50
C HIS A 122 -7.32 -1.93 -3.98
N ARG A 123 -8.02 -1.27 -3.05
CA ARG A 123 -9.08 -0.29 -3.35
C ARG A 123 -8.57 0.86 -4.22
N SER A 124 -7.42 1.44 -3.92
CA SER A 124 -6.86 2.56 -4.68
C SER A 124 -6.49 2.21 -6.12
N LYS A 125 -6.20 0.95 -6.44
CA LYS A 125 -5.91 0.54 -7.84
C LYS A 125 -7.13 0.69 -8.75
N LEU A 126 -8.34 0.63 -8.19
CA LEU A 126 -9.60 0.73 -8.92
C LEU A 126 -10.02 2.18 -9.17
N ASP A 127 -9.43 3.14 -8.45
CA ASP A 127 -9.57 4.58 -8.71
C ASP A 127 -8.20 5.22 -9.03
N PRO A 128 -7.74 5.13 -10.29
CA PRO A 128 -6.43 5.66 -10.72
C PRO A 128 -6.31 7.19 -10.59
N SER A 129 -7.41 7.90 -10.37
CA SER A 129 -7.41 9.35 -10.17
C SER A 129 -6.85 9.73 -8.80
N SER A 130 -6.93 8.81 -7.83
CA SER A 130 -6.52 9.01 -6.44
C SER A 130 -5.05 8.68 -6.20
N LYS A 131 -4.12 9.47 -6.78
CA LYS A 131 -2.70 9.36 -6.37
C LYS A 131 -2.53 9.94 -4.97
N PRO A 132 -1.99 9.19 -4.00
CA PRO A 132 -1.75 9.73 -2.67
C PRO A 132 -0.75 10.88 -2.75
N LEU A 133 -1.06 11.97 -2.05
CA LEU A 133 -0.17 13.12 -1.95
C LEU A 133 1.05 12.72 -1.12
N ALA A 134 2.25 13.10 -1.58
CA ALA A 134 3.45 12.98 -0.77
C ALA A 134 3.32 13.91 0.45
N GLN A 135 3.52 13.37 1.64
CA GLN A 135 3.33 14.10 2.91
C GLN A 135 4.57 14.90 3.33
N VAL A 136 5.77 14.50 2.86
CA VAL A 136 7.04 15.12 3.23
C VAL A 136 7.90 15.32 1.98
N PHE A 137 8.56 16.47 1.88
CA PHE A 137 9.46 16.82 0.79
C PHE A 137 10.81 17.26 1.34
N VAL A 138 11.88 16.93 0.61
CA VAL A 138 13.24 17.38 0.93
C VAL A 138 13.72 18.36 -0.13
N SER A 139 14.18 19.53 0.29
CA SER A 139 14.64 20.60 -0.59
C SER A 139 16.10 20.99 -0.32
N CYS A 140 16.72 21.62 -1.32
CA CYS A 140 18.08 22.12 -1.22
C CYS A 140 18.11 23.45 -0.45
N ASN A 141 18.92 23.54 0.61
CA ASN A 141 19.09 24.78 1.38
C ASN A 141 19.65 25.95 0.57
N PHE A 142 20.23 25.72 -0.60
CA PHE A 142 20.81 26.79 -1.42
C PHE A 142 19.86 27.35 -2.48
N CYS A 143 19.02 26.51 -3.10
CA CYS A 143 18.16 26.94 -4.22
C CYS A 143 16.67 26.62 -4.01
N GLY A 144 16.29 26.02 -2.88
CA GLY A 144 14.91 25.66 -2.54
C GLY A 144 14.29 24.54 -3.37
N LYS A 145 14.93 24.10 -4.46
CA LYS A 145 14.41 23.03 -5.33
C LYS A 145 14.50 21.66 -4.63
N SER A 146 13.56 20.77 -4.97
CA SER A 146 13.56 19.38 -4.53
C SER A 146 14.89 18.70 -4.87
N ILE A 147 15.42 17.92 -3.93
CA ILE A 147 16.61 17.09 -4.16
C ILE A 147 16.24 15.64 -4.51
N SER A 148 14.95 15.29 -4.46
CA SER A 148 14.49 13.96 -4.85
C SER A 148 14.81 13.71 -6.32
N TYR A 149 15.53 12.63 -6.59
CA TYR A 149 15.85 12.21 -7.94
C TYR A 149 14.63 11.51 -8.55
N SER A 150 13.63 12.28 -8.99
CA SER A 150 12.62 11.72 -9.88
C SER A 150 13.29 11.50 -11.23
N CYS A 151 13.41 10.25 -11.66
CA CYS A 151 13.73 9.86 -13.04
C CYS A 151 12.66 10.29 -14.05
N SER A 152 11.72 11.14 -13.65
CA SER A 152 10.81 11.88 -14.53
C SER A 152 11.55 13.04 -15.18
N SER A 153 12.51 12.72 -16.06
CA SER A 153 12.85 13.61 -17.16
C SER A 153 11.63 13.73 -18.06
N VAL A 154 10.70 14.61 -17.70
CA VAL A 154 9.80 15.19 -18.68
C VAL A 154 10.67 16.18 -19.47
N PRO A 155 10.86 15.99 -20.79
CA PRO A 155 11.67 16.90 -21.58
C PRO A 155 10.83 18.15 -21.85
N HIS A 156 10.78 19.08 -20.90
CA HIS A 156 10.31 20.43 -21.23
C HIS A 156 11.47 21.27 -21.75
N GLN A 157 11.33 21.59 -23.03
CA GLN A 157 12.06 22.58 -23.80
C GLN A 157 12.31 23.87 -23.01
N GLY A 158 13.51 24.43 -23.18
CA GLY A 158 13.70 25.89 -23.16
C GLY A 158 14.76 26.43 -22.21
N ARG A 159 15.90 26.80 -22.82
CA ARG A 159 16.89 27.82 -22.39
C ARG A 159 17.72 27.44 -21.15
N GLY A 160 19.03 27.18 -21.20
CA GLY A 160 20.09 27.76 -21.99
C GLY A 160 21.01 28.52 -21.03
N PHE A 161 22.18 27.97 -20.67
CA PHE A 161 23.46 28.69 -20.58
C PHE A 161 24.64 27.73 -20.30
N SER A 162 25.60 27.83 -21.23
CA SER A 162 27.04 27.51 -21.22
C SER A 162 27.70 26.94 -19.95
N GLN A 163 28.43 25.84 -20.08
CA GLN A 163 29.90 25.87 -20.06
C GLN A 163 30.52 24.53 -20.48
N TYR A 164 31.33 24.64 -21.54
CA TYR A 164 32.59 23.98 -21.88
C TYR A 164 32.89 22.57 -21.34
N GLY A 165 33.32 21.72 -22.28
CA GLY A 165 33.52 20.29 -22.12
C GLY A 165 34.65 19.89 -21.17
N VAL A 166 34.47 18.71 -20.59
CA VAL A 166 35.44 17.62 -20.72
C VAL A 166 34.63 16.37 -21.03
N SER A 167 34.84 15.84 -22.23
CA SER A 167 34.35 14.53 -22.65
C SER A 167 35.06 13.45 -21.85
N GLY A 168 34.30 12.56 -21.21
CA GLY A 168 34.85 11.34 -20.63
C GLY A 168 34.02 10.75 -19.48
N SER A 169 33.14 9.80 -19.83
CA SER A 169 32.61 8.69 -19.00
C SER A 169 31.08 8.68 -18.81
N PRO A 170 30.37 7.60 -19.21
CA PRO A 170 28.95 7.39 -18.94
C PRO A 170 28.73 6.85 -17.52
N THR A 171 29.34 7.46 -16.50
CA THR A 171 29.31 6.96 -15.12
C THR A 171 28.78 7.99 -14.13
N LYS A 172 27.59 7.67 -13.62
CA LYS A 172 27.03 8.06 -12.32
C LYS A 172 26.79 9.56 -12.13
N SER A 173 25.51 9.94 -12.21
CA SER A 173 25.00 11.18 -11.62
C SER A 173 25.64 11.39 -10.24
N LYS A 174 26.24 12.56 -10.02
CA LYS A 174 26.84 12.92 -8.72
C LYS A 174 25.72 13.04 -7.68
N VAL A 175 25.36 11.92 -7.05
CA VAL A 175 24.31 11.79 -6.03
C VAL A 175 24.60 12.67 -4.80
N THR A 176 25.81 13.22 -4.70
CA THR A 176 26.30 14.06 -3.60
C THR A 176 26.09 15.56 -3.78
N SER A 177 25.49 15.98 -4.90
CA SER A 177 25.22 17.38 -5.25
C SER A 177 23.75 17.60 -5.57
N CYS A 178 23.23 18.80 -5.29
CA CYS A 178 21.88 19.20 -5.68
C CYS A 178 21.69 19.09 -7.20
N PRO A 179 20.61 18.45 -7.70
CA PRO A 179 20.35 18.35 -9.14
C PRO A 179 20.07 19.71 -9.79
N GLY A 180 19.51 20.65 -9.03
CA GLY A 180 19.13 21.98 -9.54
C GLY A 180 20.28 22.99 -9.60
N CYS A 181 21.12 23.08 -8.56
CA CYS A 181 22.18 24.10 -8.48
C CYS A 181 23.61 23.55 -8.34
N ARG A 182 23.77 22.22 -8.32
CA ARG A 182 25.06 21.50 -8.21
C ARG A 182 25.86 21.72 -6.92
N LYS A 183 25.40 22.59 -6.01
CA LYS A 183 25.99 22.75 -4.67
C LYS A 183 25.91 21.44 -3.85
N PRO A 184 26.87 21.21 -2.94
CA PRO A 184 26.96 19.95 -2.19
C PRO A 184 25.72 19.72 -1.32
N LEU A 185 25.29 18.46 -1.21
CA LEU A 185 24.21 18.05 -0.31
C LEU A 185 24.68 18.05 1.17
N PRO A 186 23.77 18.02 2.16
CA PRO A 186 24.12 17.96 3.57
C PRO A 186 25.14 16.86 3.90
N ARG A 187 26.01 17.13 4.88
CA ARG A 187 27.03 16.20 5.36
C ARG A 187 26.55 15.52 6.63
N CYS A 188 26.99 14.29 6.84
CA CYS A 188 26.83 13.61 8.12
C CYS A 188 27.60 14.36 9.21
N ALA A 189 26.96 14.63 10.35
CA ALA A 189 27.58 15.32 11.48
C ALA A 189 28.84 14.63 12.03
N LEU A 190 28.97 13.31 11.82
CA LEU A 190 30.05 12.49 12.37
C LEU A 190 31.16 12.24 11.34
N CYS A 191 30.86 11.61 10.20
CA CYS A 191 31.89 11.30 9.21
C CYS A 191 32.15 12.42 8.18
N LEU A 192 31.34 13.49 8.20
CA LEU A 192 31.44 14.64 7.30
C LEU A 192 31.28 14.33 5.81
N ILE A 193 30.92 13.09 5.45
CA ILE A 193 30.63 12.68 4.08
C ILE A 193 29.25 13.18 3.66
N ASN A 194 29.14 13.66 2.42
CA ASN A 194 27.88 14.15 1.84
C ASN A 194 26.86 13.01 1.65
N MET A 195 25.59 13.35 1.87
CA MET A 195 24.45 12.50 1.56
C MET A 195 24.50 12.01 0.11
N GLY A 196 24.11 10.76 -0.13
CA GLY A 196 24.18 10.10 -1.44
C GLY A 196 25.49 9.37 -1.71
N THR A 197 26.48 9.47 -0.81
CA THR A 197 27.69 8.62 -0.85
C THR A 197 27.41 7.34 -0.07
N PRO A 198 27.50 6.14 -0.66
CA PRO A 198 27.48 4.92 0.14
C PRO A 198 28.73 4.93 1.04
N VAL A 199 28.53 4.90 2.36
CA VAL A 199 29.65 4.63 3.27
C VAL A 199 30.01 3.15 3.08
N SER A 200 31.23 2.88 2.63
CA SER A 200 31.78 1.54 2.79
C SER A 200 31.93 1.35 4.29
N SER A 201 31.32 0.30 4.81
CA SER A 201 31.45 -0.15 6.20
C SER A 201 32.87 0.10 6.72
N CYS A 202 33.00 0.78 7.85
CA CYS A 202 34.28 0.95 8.53
C CYS A 202 34.97 -0.42 8.74
N PRO A 203 36.30 -0.49 8.64
CA PRO A 203 37.05 -1.74 8.79
C PRO A 203 37.08 -2.15 10.27
N GLY A 204 36.20 -3.08 10.65
CA GLY A 204 36.13 -3.58 12.03
C GLY A 204 35.06 -4.65 12.19
N GLY A 205 35.20 -5.77 11.47
CA GLY A 205 34.27 -6.89 11.57
C GLY A 205 34.50 -7.88 10.44
N SER A 206 35.37 -8.86 10.72
CA SER A 206 35.53 -10.18 10.09
C SER A 206 35.23 -10.33 8.59
N LYS A 207 36.29 -10.62 7.84
CA LYS A 207 36.20 -11.24 6.51
C LYS A 207 35.40 -12.55 6.63
N SER A 208 34.29 -12.65 5.90
CA SER A 208 33.80 -13.93 5.42
C SER A 208 33.62 -13.82 3.92
N ASP A 209 34.53 -14.49 3.23
CA ASP A 209 34.57 -14.73 1.80
C ASP A 209 33.38 -15.64 1.46
N GLU A 210 32.31 -15.09 0.89
CA GLU A 210 31.23 -15.91 0.31
C GLU A 210 30.82 -15.41 -1.07
N LYS A 211 30.79 -16.37 -1.99
CA LYS A 211 30.47 -16.25 -3.41
C LYS A 211 29.14 -15.51 -3.62
N VAL A 212 29.19 -14.50 -4.47
CA VAL A 212 28.02 -13.74 -4.88
C VAL A 212 27.19 -14.58 -5.86
N ASP A 213 26.07 -15.10 -5.36
CA ASP A 213 25.00 -15.69 -6.17
C ASP A 213 24.21 -14.58 -6.90
N LEU A 214 23.76 -14.91 -8.12
CA LEU A 214 23.11 -14.03 -9.09
C LEU A 214 21.60 -14.03 -8.85
N SER A 215 21.10 -13.23 -7.92
CA SER A 215 19.68 -12.84 -7.86
C SER A 215 19.54 -11.33 -8.05
N LYS A 216 18.71 -10.94 -9.03
CA LYS A 216 18.39 -9.56 -9.42
C LYS A 216 17.52 -8.87 -8.36
N ASP A 217 18.04 -8.69 -7.16
CA ASP A 217 17.52 -7.68 -6.26
C ASP A 217 18.20 -6.35 -6.58
N LYS A 218 17.40 -5.32 -6.86
CA LYS A 218 17.88 -3.93 -6.86
C LYS A 218 18.60 -3.73 -5.53
N LYS A 219 19.94 -3.67 -5.53
CA LYS A 219 20.77 -3.44 -4.35
C LYS A 219 20.37 -2.11 -3.70
N LEU A 220 19.35 -2.14 -2.84
CA LEU A 220 18.98 -1.03 -1.99
C LEU A 220 20.18 -0.75 -1.08
N ALA A 221 20.45 0.52 -0.82
CA ALA A 221 21.47 0.88 0.16
C ALA A 221 21.09 0.24 1.51
N GLN A 222 22.04 -0.42 2.18
CA GLN A 222 21.83 -0.93 3.54
C GLN A 222 21.34 0.22 4.43
N PHE A 223 20.42 -0.05 5.37
CA PHE A 223 19.80 0.96 6.24
C PHE A 223 20.82 1.90 6.89
N ASN A 224 21.97 1.36 7.32
CA ASN A 224 23.07 2.13 7.91
C ASN A 224 23.59 3.29 7.04
N ASN A 225 23.44 3.19 5.72
CA ASN A 225 23.87 4.19 4.74
C ASN A 225 22.80 5.25 4.47
N TRP A 226 21.58 5.08 4.98
CA TRP A 226 20.49 6.04 4.79
C TRP A 226 20.77 7.30 5.58
N PHE A 227 20.34 8.46 5.07
CA PHE A 227 20.52 9.72 5.79
C PHE A 227 19.28 9.97 6.66
N THR A 228 19.51 10.27 7.94
CA THR A 228 18.49 10.55 8.95
C THR A 228 18.72 11.93 9.55
N TRP A 229 17.68 12.58 10.06
CA TRP A 229 17.78 13.91 10.66
C TRP A 229 16.76 14.09 11.77
N CYS A 230 17.09 14.95 12.74
CA CYS A 230 16.15 15.38 13.78
C CYS A 230 15.22 16.47 13.21
N HIS A 231 13.91 16.35 13.45
CA HIS A 231 12.94 17.34 12.98
C HIS A 231 13.05 18.69 13.72
N ASN A 232 13.60 18.71 14.94
CA ASN A 232 13.76 19.93 15.73
C ASN A 232 15.02 20.71 15.34
N CYS A 233 16.21 20.11 15.49
CA CYS A 233 17.47 20.80 15.20
C CYS A 233 17.91 20.73 13.74
N ARG A 234 17.26 19.91 12.90
CA ARG A 234 17.57 19.69 11.47
C ARG A 234 18.98 19.17 11.19
N HIS A 235 19.73 18.79 12.22
CA HIS A 235 21.00 18.09 12.09
C HIS A 235 20.78 16.60 11.85
N GLY A 236 21.72 15.98 11.15
CA GLY A 236 21.56 14.60 10.72
C GLY A 236 22.85 13.95 10.24
N GLY A 237 22.71 12.72 9.80
CA GLY A 237 23.81 11.91 9.30
C GLY A 237 23.38 10.52 8.85
N HIS A 238 24.36 9.70 8.50
CA HIS A 238 24.10 8.30 8.16
C HIS A 238 23.50 7.58 9.37
N ALA A 239 22.43 6.82 9.16
CA ALA A 239 21.67 6.14 10.21
C ALA A 239 22.61 5.35 11.11
N GLY A 240 23.55 4.57 10.56
CA GLY A 240 24.49 3.78 11.35
C GLY A 240 25.35 4.62 12.30
N HIS A 241 25.86 5.77 11.83
CA HIS A 241 26.65 6.67 12.69
C HIS A 241 25.78 7.35 13.76
N MET A 242 24.56 7.77 13.40
CA MET A 242 23.65 8.41 14.35
C MET A 242 23.22 7.42 15.45
N LEU A 243 22.85 6.19 15.09
CA LEU A 243 22.54 5.13 16.05
C LEU A 243 23.74 4.83 16.96
N SER A 244 24.94 4.70 16.40
CA SER A 244 26.16 4.45 17.18
C SER A 244 26.48 5.58 18.16
N TRP A 245 26.29 6.85 17.77
CA TRP A 245 26.55 7.99 18.64
C TRP A 245 25.59 8.04 19.82
N PHE A 246 24.29 7.90 19.55
CA PHE A 246 23.26 8.02 20.58
C PHE A 246 23.18 6.83 21.55
N ARG A 247 23.92 5.74 21.31
CA ARG A 247 24.09 4.67 22.30
C ARG A 247 24.76 5.19 23.58
N ASP A 248 25.75 6.05 23.40
CA ASP A 248 26.64 6.51 24.48
C ASP A 248 26.47 8.03 24.77
N HIS A 249 25.66 8.75 24.00
CA HIS A 249 25.47 10.21 24.10
C HIS A 249 24.00 10.62 24.06
N ALA A 250 23.59 11.56 24.91
CA ALA A 250 22.22 12.07 24.97
C ALA A 250 21.95 13.31 24.09
N GLU A 251 23.01 14.01 23.67
CA GLU A 251 22.93 15.27 22.93
C GLU A 251 23.43 15.13 21.48
N CYS A 252 22.99 16.07 20.64
CA CYS A 252 23.33 16.12 19.23
C CYS A 252 24.87 16.20 19.02
N PRO A 253 25.44 15.46 18.05
CA PRO A 253 26.88 15.50 17.77
C PRO A 253 27.38 16.82 17.16
N VAL A 254 26.48 17.75 16.82
CA VAL A 254 26.87 19.05 16.27
C VAL A 254 27.25 19.99 17.40
N SER A 255 28.46 20.55 17.33
CA SER A 255 28.98 21.50 18.32
C SER A 255 27.98 22.63 18.60
N ALA A 256 27.84 22.97 19.88
CA ALA A 256 26.90 23.99 20.39
C ALA A 256 25.40 23.68 20.19
N CYS A 257 25.03 22.45 19.78
CA CYS A 257 23.64 22.01 19.76
C CYS A 257 23.33 21.13 20.98
N THR A 258 22.45 21.62 21.86
CA THR A 258 22.01 20.89 23.08
C THR A 258 20.75 20.05 22.86
N CYS A 259 20.40 19.75 21.60
CA CYS A 259 19.18 19.02 21.27
C CYS A 259 19.29 17.54 21.68
N LYS A 260 18.31 17.05 22.45
CA LYS A 260 18.20 15.63 22.84
C LYS A 260 17.43 14.83 21.79
N CYS A 261 18.02 14.69 20.61
CA CYS A 261 17.33 14.23 19.39
C CYS A 261 16.54 12.91 19.57
N MET A 262 17.12 11.91 20.25
CA MET A 262 16.47 10.59 20.44
C MET A 262 15.33 10.60 21.45
N GLN A 263 15.32 11.51 22.41
CA GLN A 263 14.24 11.61 23.40
C GLN A 263 12.99 12.26 22.81
N LEU A 264 13.16 13.01 21.72
CA LEU A 264 12.07 13.60 20.94
C LEU A 264 11.45 12.62 19.97
N ASP A 265 12.10 11.47 19.74
CA ASP A 265 11.58 10.39 18.92
C ASP A 265 10.66 9.51 19.78
N THR A 266 9.35 9.75 19.71
CA THR A 266 8.33 9.02 20.48
C THR A 266 8.36 7.51 20.21
N THR A 267 8.89 7.08 19.06
CA THR A 267 9.09 5.67 18.71
C THR A 267 10.35 5.05 19.33
N GLY A 268 11.34 5.85 19.72
CA GLY A 268 12.57 5.37 20.38
C GLY A 268 12.35 4.88 21.82
N ASN A 269 11.23 5.23 22.45
CA ASN A 269 10.85 4.79 23.79
C ASN A 269 10.01 3.49 23.80
N LEU A 270 9.65 2.96 22.63
CA LEU A 270 8.93 1.70 22.53
C LEU A 270 9.93 0.54 22.49
N VAL A 271 10.06 -0.17 23.61
CA VAL A 271 10.79 -1.44 23.65
C VAL A 271 10.09 -2.43 22.69
N PRO A 272 10.80 -3.09 21.77
CA PRO A 272 10.22 -4.14 20.94
C PRO A 272 9.59 -5.22 21.83
N ALA A 273 8.37 -5.66 21.52
CA ALA A 273 7.67 -6.70 22.27
C ALA A 273 8.35 -8.09 22.21
N GLU A 274 9.50 -8.23 21.54
CA GLU A 274 10.18 -9.51 21.29
C GLU A 274 11.16 -9.95 22.39
N THR A 275 11.31 -9.20 23.49
CA THR A 275 12.15 -9.64 24.63
C THR A 275 11.40 -10.26 25.80
N VAL A 276 10.10 -10.56 25.65
CA VAL A 276 9.40 -11.43 26.60
C VAL A 276 9.31 -12.83 25.99
N GLN A 277 10.38 -13.61 26.15
CA GLN A 277 10.27 -15.06 26.08
C GLN A 277 9.81 -15.59 27.46
N PRO A 278 9.04 -16.70 27.49
CA PRO A 278 8.34 -17.19 28.67
C PRO A 278 9.26 -17.64 29.80
#